data_AF-A0A803JMW0-F1
#
_entry.id   AF-A0A803JMW0-F1
#
_cell.length_a   1.000
_cell.length_b   1.000
_cell.length_c   1.000
_cell.angle_alpha   90.00
_cell.angle_beta   90.00
_cell.angle_gamma   90.00
#
_symmetry.space_group_name_H-M   'P 1'
#
loop_
_entity.id
_entity.type
_entity.pdbx_description
1 polymer ?
#
loop_
_entity_poly.entity_id
_entity_poly.type
_entity_poly.pdbx_seq_one_letter_code
_entity_poly.pdbx_strand_id
1 'polypeptide(L)'
;MGCMYFWREFDSFEVSVSALKRHQLLETVARKTHFYVLKMPRNVEIKARVRDWERTLQECCNQSKTPGELIKQRDVFFNSSHGRLKLRDFQDGQGQLIYYNRPDLVGPKLSDYSISNTTDPADLERVLTQALGVRGSVVKERLLFLVGQTRIHLDKVQSLGNFLELEVVLTDSQTLGDGDNIAQDLMTKLGIQPDDLMTGAYMDLLQGQHTGPSSLPTDCELVQTVDN
;
A
#
# COMPACT_ATOMS: atom_id res chain seq x y z
N MET A 1 -81.12 15.66 8.02
CA MET A 1 -80.41 16.93 8.33
C MET A 1 -78.94 16.67 8.08
N GLY A 2 -78.27 17.13 7.03
CA GLY A 2 -78.53 18.30 6.20
C GLY A 2 -77.58 19.43 6.61
N CYS A 3 -76.85 19.94 5.62
CA CYS A 3 -76.08 21.21 5.55
C CYS A 3 -74.57 21.17 5.86
N MET A 4 -73.67 21.79 5.08
CA MET A 4 -73.76 22.54 3.80
C MET A 4 -72.32 22.79 3.26
N TYR A 5 -72.15 22.64 1.94
CA TYR A 5 -71.34 23.37 0.91
C TYR A 5 -69.97 24.02 1.25
N PHE A 6 -68.98 24.14 0.34
CA PHE A 6 -69.06 24.73 -1.01
C PHE A 6 -67.82 24.42 -1.90
N TRP A 7 -68.02 24.60 -3.20
CA TRP A 7 -67.25 24.25 -4.41
C TRP A 7 -66.07 25.17 -4.81
N ARG A 8 -65.08 24.62 -5.55
CA ARG A 8 -64.54 25.00 -6.89
C ARG A 8 -63.15 24.34 -7.10
N GLU A 9 -62.86 23.39 -8.00
CA GLU A 9 -62.92 23.28 -9.48
C GLU A 9 -61.62 23.74 -10.20
N PHE A 10 -61.16 22.91 -11.16
CA PHE A 10 -60.00 22.99 -12.09
C PHE A 10 -58.60 22.70 -11.48
N ASP A 11 -57.70 21.90 -12.08
CA ASP A 11 -57.62 21.46 -13.45
C ASP A 11 -56.91 20.10 -13.62
N SER A 12 -57.33 19.46 -14.70
CA SER A 12 -56.84 18.27 -15.37
C SER A 12 -55.31 18.19 -15.57
N PHE A 13 -54.75 16.97 -15.47
CA PHE A 13 -53.89 16.40 -16.52
C PHE A 13 -53.66 14.89 -16.27
N GLU A 14 -54.37 14.07 -17.03
CA GLU A 14 -54.00 12.69 -17.34
C GLU A 14 -52.61 12.67 -17.99
N VAL A 15 -51.72 11.79 -17.53
CA VAL A 15 -50.88 11.04 -18.48
C VAL A 15 -50.78 9.59 -18.00
N SER A 16 -51.65 8.77 -18.58
CA SER A 16 -51.44 7.34 -18.76
C SER A 16 -50.12 7.13 -19.52
N VAL A 17 -49.12 6.52 -18.87
CA VAL A 17 -48.01 5.88 -19.58
C VAL A 17 -47.96 4.42 -19.17
N SER A 18 -48.41 3.61 -20.12
CA SER A 18 -48.48 2.16 -20.10
C SER A 18 -47.20 1.48 -19.59
N ALA A 19 -47.40 0.40 -18.85
CA ALA A 19 -46.38 -0.47 -18.29
C ALA A 19 -45.36 -1.06 -19.31
N LEU A 20 -45.57 -0.85 -20.62
CA LEU A 20 -44.61 -1.24 -21.66
C LEU A 20 -43.40 -0.30 -21.81
N LYS A 21 -43.45 0.95 -21.34
CA LYS A 21 -42.28 1.87 -21.41
C LYS A 21 -41.24 1.65 -20.31
N ARG A 22 -41.55 0.87 -19.26
CA ARG A 22 -40.55 0.49 -18.24
C ARG A 22 -39.59 -0.60 -18.69
N HIS A 23 -39.98 -1.45 -19.64
CA HIS A 23 -39.11 -2.54 -20.10
C HIS A 23 -38.07 -2.09 -21.13
N GLN A 24 -38.36 -1.09 -21.97
CA GLN A 24 -37.37 -0.51 -22.89
C GLN A 24 -36.36 0.43 -22.24
N LEU A 25 -36.68 1.02 -21.08
CA LEU A 25 -35.70 1.81 -20.32
C LEU A 25 -34.73 0.92 -19.52
N LEU A 26 -35.17 -0.26 -19.09
CA LEU A 26 -34.30 -1.21 -18.38
C LEU A 26 -33.31 -1.91 -19.33
N GLU A 27 -33.65 -2.19 -20.58
CA GLU A 27 -32.69 -2.72 -21.57
C GLU A 27 -31.69 -1.67 -22.07
N THR A 28 -32.06 -0.39 -22.08
CA THR A 28 -31.16 0.70 -22.53
C THR A 28 -30.19 1.13 -21.43
N VAL A 29 -30.57 0.99 -20.15
CA VAL A 29 -29.67 1.21 -19.00
C VAL A 29 -28.83 -0.05 -18.69
N ALA A 30 -29.31 -1.25 -19.02
CA ALA A 30 -28.57 -2.51 -18.80
C ALA A 30 -27.55 -2.87 -19.90
N ARG A 31 -27.48 -2.15 -21.03
CA ARG A 31 -26.51 -2.40 -22.12
C ARG A 31 -25.30 -1.46 -22.16
N LYS A 32 -25.12 -0.60 -21.14
CA LYS A 32 -23.91 0.24 -20.98
C LYS A 32 -23.10 -0.03 -19.71
N THR A 33 -23.37 -1.13 -19.01
CA THR A 33 -22.38 -1.79 -18.17
C THR A 33 -21.47 -2.61 -19.07
N HIS A 34 -20.69 -1.91 -19.91
CA HIS A 34 -19.40 -2.45 -20.32
C HIS A 34 -18.70 -2.85 -19.03
N PHE A 35 -18.46 -4.13 -18.87
CA PHE A 35 -17.44 -4.65 -17.98
C PHE A 35 -16.13 -3.97 -18.36
N TYR A 36 -15.89 -2.76 -17.84
CA TYR A 36 -14.54 -2.31 -17.58
C TYR A 36 -14.07 -3.27 -16.49
N VAL A 37 -13.42 -4.36 -16.92
CA VAL A 37 -12.37 -4.95 -16.13
C VAL A 37 -11.48 -3.76 -15.78
N LEU A 38 -11.58 -3.24 -14.56
CA LEU A 38 -10.67 -2.24 -14.03
C LEU A 38 -9.31 -2.91 -14.06
N LYS A 39 -8.63 -2.75 -15.19
CA LYS A 39 -7.34 -3.36 -15.45
C LYS A 39 -6.43 -2.78 -14.38
N MET A 40 -6.03 -3.62 -13.43
CA MET A 40 -5.24 -3.16 -12.30
C MET A 40 -3.96 -2.53 -12.83
N PRO A 41 -3.52 -1.39 -12.26
CA PRO A 41 -2.32 -0.72 -12.71
C PRO A 41 -1.14 -1.69 -12.64
N ARG A 42 -0.41 -1.81 -13.75
CA ARG A 42 0.79 -2.64 -13.86
C ARG A 42 1.98 -1.78 -13.49
N ASN A 43 2.74 -2.17 -12.47
CA ASN A 43 3.84 -1.34 -12.00
C ASN A 43 5.17 -2.12 -12.05
N VAL A 44 6.25 -1.41 -12.37
CA VAL A 44 7.62 -1.86 -12.11
C VAL A 44 8.05 -1.23 -10.79
N GLU A 45 8.44 -2.06 -9.82
CA GLU A 45 8.94 -1.62 -8.52
C GLU A 45 10.43 -1.92 -8.39
N ILE A 46 11.22 -0.89 -8.07
CA ILE A 46 12.63 -1.02 -7.69
C ILE A 46 12.78 -0.53 -6.25
N LYS A 47 13.55 -1.24 -5.44
CA LYS A 47 13.90 -0.84 -4.07
C LYS A 47 15.42 -0.84 -3.90
N ALA A 48 15.95 0.21 -3.29
CA ALA A 48 17.38 0.41 -3.08
C ALA A 48 17.69 0.99 -1.70
N ARG A 49 18.90 0.73 -1.19
CA ARG A 49 19.45 1.47 -0.04
C ARG A 49 19.89 2.86 -0.47
N VAL A 50 19.75 3.83 0.44
CA VAL A 50 20.23 5.20 0.23
C VAL A 50 21.49 5.42 1.06
N ARG A 51 22.63 5.61 0.39
CA ARG A 51 23.93 5.85 1.04
C ARG A 51 24.09 7.30 1.52
N ASP A 52 23.67 8.25 0.68
CA ASP A 52 23.77 9.68 0.92
C ASP A 52 22.35 10.28 0.86
N TRP A 53 21.78 10.53 2.05
CA TRP A 53 20.40 10.98 2.18
C TRP A 53 20.21 12.37 1.58
N GLU A 54 21.08 13.32 1.97
CA GLU A 54 21.00 14.72 1.56
C GLU A 54 21.12 14.87 0.05
N ARG A 55 22.09 14.19 -0.58
CA ARG A 55 22.25 14.21 -2.04
C ARG A 55 21.03 13.61 -2.75
N THR A 56 20.55 12.45 -2.30
CA THR A 56 19.40 11.78 -2.92
C THR A 56 18.14 12.62 -2.79
N LEU A 57 17.92 13.22 -1.62
CA LEU A 57 16.80 14.14 -1.37
C LEU A 57 16.87 15.35 -2.30
N GLN A 58 18.03 15.99 -2.43
CA GLN A 58 18.21 17.12 -3.33
C GLN A 58 17.86 16.73 -4.77
N GLU A 59 18.25 15.54 -5.20
CA GLU A 59 17.97 15.08 -6.55
C GLU A 59 16.51 14.70 -6.77
N CYS A 60 15.84 14.10 -5.78
CA CYS A 60 14.39 13.91 -5.80
C CYS A 60 13.67 15.25 -6.01
N CYS A 61 14.04 16.29 -5.25
CA CYS A 61 13.49 17.64 -5.40
C CYS A 61 13.79 18.23 -6.79
N ASN A 62 15.00 18.02 -7.32
CA ASN A 62 15.37 18.49 -8.65
C ASN A 62 14.56 17.83 -9.75
N GLN A 63 14.28 16.53 -9.63
CA GLN A 63 13.52 15.77 -10.63
C GLN A 63 12.01 16.06 -10.55
N SER A 64 11.45 16.17 -9.34
CA SER A 64 10.01 16.44 -9.15
C SER A 64 9.64 17.91 -9.22
N LYS A 65 10.60 18.82 -9.02
CA LYS A 65 10.39 20.27 -8.81
C LYS A 65 9.51 20.59 -7.59
N THR A 66 9.49 19.71 -6.60
CA THR A 66 8.74 19.86 -5.34
C THR A 66 9.57 19.42 -4.15
N PRO A 67 9.29 19.89 -2.92
CA PRO A 67 9.98 19.41 -1.71
C PRO A 67 9.58 17.98 -1.29
N GLY A 68 8.63 17.36 -2.01
CA GLY A 68 8.01 16.09 -1.62
C GLY A 68 6.93 16.26 -0.56
N GLU A 69 6.09 15.23 -0.42
CA GLU A 69 5.06 15.14 0.61
C GLU A 69 5.53 14.21 1.73
N LEU A 70 5.55 14.71 2.98
CA LEU A 70 5.90 13.91 4.15
C LEU A 70 4.69 13.12 4.65
N ILE A 71 4.83 11.80 4.70
CA ILE A 71 3.82 10.87 5.20
C ILE A 71 4.45 10.03 6.30
N LYS A 72 3.91 10.10 7.51
CA LYS A 72 4.30 9.24 8.62
C LYS A 72 3.48 7.97 8.59
N GLN A 73 4.13 6.82 8.80
CA GLN A 73 3.46 5.53 8.72
C GLN A 73 3.98 4.58 9.81
N ARG A 74 3.05 3.94 10.51
CA ARG A 74 3.31 2.76 11.32
C ARG A 74 2.49 1.60 10.78
N ASP A 75 3.17 0.65 10.15
CA ASP A 75 2.58 -0.57 9.61
C ASP A 75 2.73 -1.69 10.66
N VAL A 76 1.64 -2.19 11.22
CA VAL A 76 1.59 -3.37 12.10
C VAL A 76 1.17 -4.58 11.29
N PHE A 77 1.96 -5.64 11.35
CA PHE A 77 1.73 -6.87 10.61
C PHE A 77 1.19 -7.93 11.56
N PHE A 78 0.11 -8.60 11.16
CA PHE A 78 -0.54 -9.65 11.96
C PHE A 78 -0.23 -11.02 11.37
N ASN A 79 -0.32 -12.06 12.20
CA ASN A 79 -0.31 -13.42 11.66
C ASN A 79 -1.60 -13.62 10.85
N SER A 80 -1.49 -14.28 9.70
CA SER A 80 -2.65 -14.60 8.87
C SER A 80 -2.47 -16.00 8.32
N SER A 81 -3.54 -16.77 8.30
CA SER A 81 -3.55 -18.11 7.69
C SER A 81 -3.47 -18.05 6.16
N HIS A 82 -3.86 -16.91 5.58
CA HIS A 82 -3.83 -16.68 4.13
C HIS A 82 -3.26 -15.31 3.84
N GLY A 83 -2.39 -15.22 2.82
CA GLY A 83 -1.76 -13.97 2.41
C GLY A 83 -1.06 -13.24 3.56
N ARG A 84 -1.03 -11.91 3.46
CA ARG A 84 -0.43 -11.03 4.47
C ARG A 84 -1.44 -9.96 4.85
N LEU A 85 -1.51 -9.67 6.14
CA LEU A 85 -2.41 -8.65 6.68
C LEU A 85 -1.59 -7.63 7.46
N LYS A 86 -1.81 -6.35 7.16
CA LYS A 86 -1.23 -5.25 7.92
C LYS A 86 -2.23 -4.15 8.17
N LEU A 87 -2.09 -3.48 9.31
CA LEU A 87 -2.77 -2.21 9.59
C LEU A 87 -1.74 -1.09 9.48
N ARG A 88 -1.99 -0.15 8.58
CA ARG A 88 -1.24 1.10 8.46
C ARG A 88 -1.93 2.17 9.28
N ASP A 89 -1.19 2.78 10.19
CA ASP A 89 -1.58 3.98 10.93
C ASP A 89 -0.81 5.17 10.36
N PHE A 90 -1.53 6.21 9.91
CA PHE A 90 -0.94 7.45 9.37
C PHE A 90 -0.55 8.46 10.47
N GLN A 91 -0.77 8.10 11.74
CA GLN A 91 -0.46 8.92 12.92
C GLN A 91 -1.22 10.25 12.99
N ASP A 92 -2.33 10.35 12.25
CA ASP A 92 -3.26 11.49 12.21
C ASP A 92 -4.69 11.08 12.65
N GLY A 93 -4.85 9.87 13.18
CA GLY A 93 -6.14 9.27 13.54
C GLY A 93 -6.76 8.45 12.41
N GLN A 94 -6.19 8.45 11.20
CA GLN A 94 -6.63 7.62 10.09
C GLN A 94 -5.73 6.40 9.91
N GLY A 95 -6.31 5.33 9.38
CA GLY A 95 -5.56 4.13 9.06
C GLY A 95 -6.18 3.31 7.95
N GLN A 96 -5.46 2.26 7.55
CA GLN A 96 -5.86 1.35 6.50
C GLN A 96 -5.53 -0.09 6.90
N LEU A 97 -6.55 -0.94 6.94
CA LEU A 97 -6.36 -2.39 6.99
C LEU A 97 -6.14 -2.90 5.57
N ILE A 98 -4.99 -3.53 5.34
CA ILE A 98 -4.52 -3.92 4.02
C ILE A 98 -4.25 -5.42 4.04
N TYR A 99 -5.04 -6.16 3.27
CA TYR A 99 -4.71 -7.52 2.86
C TYR A 99 -3.93 -7.46 1.55
N TYR A 100 -2.91 -8.29 1.42
CA TYR A 100 -2.22 -8.48 0.15
C TYR A 100 -1.65 -9.89 0.05
N ASN A 101 -1.65 -10.43 -1.17
CA ASN A 101 -0.97 -11.69 -1.47
C ASN A 101 0.18 -11.43 -2.44
N ARG A 102 1.41 -11.73 -2.01
CA ARG A 102 2.59 -11.68 -2.86
C ARG A 102 3.22 -13.07 -2.87
N PRO A 103 3.26 -13.77 -4.00
CA PRO A 103 4.03 -14.99 -4.09
C PRO A 103 5.52 -14.63 -4.16
N ASP A 104 6.33 -15.24 -3.30
CA ASP A 104 7.78 -15.00 -3.11
C ASP A 104 8.63 -15.44 -4.32
N LEU A 105 8.36 -14.91 -5.51
CA LEU A 105 9.22 -15.07 -6.69
C LEU A 105 9.78 -13.71 -7.11
N VAL A 106 11.00 -13.74 -7.63
CA VAL A 106 11.70 -12.58 -8.20
C VAL A 106 11.00 -12.15 -9.50
N GLY A 107 10.79 -10.85 -9.69
CA GLY A 107 10.24 -10.25 -10.91
C GLY A 107 8.93 -9.49 -10.71
N PRO A 108 8.47 -8.75 -11.76
CA PRO A 108 7.23 -7.99 -11.72
C PRO A 108 6.03 -8.94 -11.57
N LYS A 109 5.26 -8.74 -10.50
CA LYS A 109 4.05 -9.51 -10.24
C LYS A 109 2.91 -8.59 -9.85
N LEU A 110 1.73 -8.94 -10.35
CA LEU A 110 0.46 -8.38 -9.90
C LEU A 110 0.31 -8.74 -8.42
N SER A 111 0.30 -7.73 -7.56
CA SER A 111 -0.07 -7.91 -6.16
C SER A 111 -1.57 -7.71 -6.08
N ASP A 112 -2.30 -8.74 -5.69
CA ASP A 112 -3.71 -8.60 -5.34
C ASP A 112 -3.77 -8.03 -3.94
N TYR A 113 -4.34 -6.84 -3.81
CA TYR A 113 -4.51 -6.18 -2.52
C TYR A 113 -5.94 -5.71 -2.32
N SER A 114 -6.36 -5.65 -1.07
CA SER A 114 -7.65 -5.11 -0.65
C SER A 114 -7.41 -4.17 0.52
N ILE A 115 -7.96 -2.97 0.43
CA ILE A 115 -7.77 -1.90 1.41
C ILE A 115 -9.13 -1.54 2.00
N SER A 116 -9.20 -1.51 3.32
CA SER A 116 -10.31 -0.96 4.08
C SER A 116 -9.80 0.21 4.92
N ASN A 117 -10.41 1.39 4.75
CA ASN A 117 -10.05 2.57 5.55
C ASN A 117 -10.68 2.46 6.96
N THR A 118 -9.99 2.98 7.96
CA THR A 118 -10.48 3.13 9.33
C THR A 118 -10.17 4.52 9.86
N THR A 119 -11.04 5.04 10.72
CA THR A 119 -10.81 6.28 11.50
C THR A 119 -10.46 5.99 12.96
N ASP A 120 -10.22 4.72 13.28
CA ASP A 120 -9.77 4.27 14.60
C ASP A 120 -8.78 3.10 14.46
N PRO A 121 -7.54 3.40 14.03
CA PRO A 121 -6.50 2.38 13.91
C PRO A 121 -6.12 1.78 15.28
N ALA A 122 -6.21 2.54 16.36
CA ALA A 122 -5.78 2.08 17.68
C ALA A 122 -6.67 0.94 18.22
N ASP A 123 -7.99 1.10 18.20
CA ASP A 123 -8.89 0.04 18.65
C ASP A 123 -8.92 -1.14 17.68
N LEU A 124 -8.80 -0.89 16.37
CA LEU A 124 -8.69 -1.96 15.38
C LEU A 124 -7.42 -2.80 15.59
N GLU A 125 -6.27 -2.16 15.88
CA GLU A 125 -5.03 -2.87 16.23
C GLU A 125 -5.21 -3.74 17.46
N ARG A 126 -5.87 -3.22 18.51
CA ARG A 126 -6.12 -3.96 19.75
C ARG A 126 -6.93 -5.24 19.48
N VAL A 127 -8.01 -5.13 18.72
CA VAL A 127 -8.86 -6.29 18.37
C VAL A 127 -8.09 -7.29 17.52
N LEU A 128 -7.38 -6.84 16.48
CA LEU A 128 -6.61 -7.73 15.60
C LEU A 128 -5.44 -8.40 16.32
N THR A 129 -4.79 -7.70 17.25
CA THR A 129 -3.74 -8.26 18.10
C THR A 129 -4.27 -9.42 18.94
N GLN A 130 -5.46 -9.28 19.52
CA GLN A 130 -6.09 -10.35 20.30
C GLN A 130 -6.53 -11.53 19.43
N ALA A 131 -7.06 -11.25 18.23
CA ALA A 131 -7.59 -12.27 17.34
C ALA A 131 -6.50 -13.08 16.60
N LEU A 132 -5.41 -12.41 16.19
CA LEU A 132 -4.42 -12.96 15.27
C LEU A 132 -2.99 -12.97 15.82
N GLY A 133 -2.72 -12.18 16.86
CA GLY A 133 -1.36 -11.89 17.29
C GLY A 133 -0.59 -11.01 16.30
N VAL A 134 0.46 -10.37 16.80
CA VAL A 134 1.33 -9.48 16.02
C VAL A 134 2.56 -10.25 15.53
N ARG A 135 2.85 -10.13 14.23
CA ARG A 135 4.09 -10.63 13.60
C ARG A 135 5.25 -9.63 13.75
N GLY A 136 4.93 -8.34 13.77
CA GLY A 136 5.87 -7.25 14.04
C GLY A 136 5.36 -5.92 13.50
N SER A 137 6.17 -4.87 13.59
CA SER A 137 5.79 -3.53 13.13
C SER A 137 6.95 -2.80 12.44
N VAL A 138 6.61 -1.92 11.52
CA VAL A 138 7.53 -1.04 10.80
C VAL A 138 7.06 0.40 10.98
N VAL A 139 7.91 1.23 11.57
CA VAL A 139 7.68 2.68 11.66
C VAL A 139 8.59 3.36 10.65
N LYS A 140 8.03 4.27 9.85
CA LYS A 140 8.79 5.00 8.85
C LYS A 140 8.22 6.39 8.55
N GLU A 141 9.12 7.26 8.11
CA GLU A 141 8.80 8.54 7.50
C GLU A 141 9.07 8.43 5.99
N ARG A 142 8.07 8.73 5.17
CA ARG A 142 8.15 8.68 3.72
C ARG A 142 8.07 10.10 3.16
N LEU A 143 9.03 10.47 2.33
CA LEU A 143 8.87 11.57 1.39
C LEU A 143 8.43 11.01 0.05
N LEU A 144 7.24 11.39 -0.39
CA LEU A 144 6.68 11.02 -1.69
C LEU A 144 6.96 12.12 -2.71
N PHE A 145 7.53 11.73 -3.85
CA PHE A 145 7.71 12.59 -5.01
C PHE A 145 7.04 11.97 -6.23
N LEU A 146 6.54 12.82 -7.13
CA LEU A 146 5.98 12.41 -8.42
C LEU A 146 6.87 12.97 -9.53
N VAL A 147 7.37 12.08 -10.39
CA VAL A 147 8.17 12.43 -11.56
C VAL A 147 7.57 11.72 -12.78
N GLY A 148 6.81 12.45 -13.57
CA GLY A 148 6.03 11.87 -14.67
C GLY A 148 5.07 10.79 -14.17
N GLN A 149 5.25 9.55 -14.64
CA GLN A 149 4.45 8.38 -14.24
C GLN A 149 5.05 7.58 -13.07
N THR A 150 6.15 8.06 -12.49
CA THR A 150 6.87 7.36 -11.43
C THR A 150 6.63 8.02 -10.09
N ARG A 151 6.29 7.20 -9.10
CA ARG A 151 6.32 7.59 -7.69
C ARG A 151 7.67 7.23 -7.11
N ILE A 152 8.30 8.20 -6.46
CA ILE A 152 9.53 8.00 -5.72
C ILE A 152 9.18 8.06 -4.25
N HIS A 153 9.44 6.98 -3.53
CA HIS A 153 9.34 6.93 -2.08
C HIS A 153 10.74 6.99 -1.50
N LEU A 154 11.05 8.05 -0.75
CA LEU A 154 12.27 8.16 0.02
C LEU A 154 11.93 7.90 1.49
N ASP A 155 12.26 6.71 1.97
CA ASP A 155 11.81 6.16 3.26
C ASP A 155 12.96 6.21 4.29
N LYS A 156 12.74 6.88 5.42
CA LYS A 156 13.51 6.65 6.66
C LYS A 156 12.79 5.60 7.48
N VAL A 157 13.36 4.40 7.57
CA VAL A 157 12.75 3.28 8.30
C VAL A 157 13.46 3.10 9.63
N GLN A 158 12.70 3.16 10.71
CA GLN A 158 13.22 2.97 12.06
C GLN A 158 13.96 1.62 12.15
N SER A 159 15.16 1.65 12.72
CA SER A 159 16.05 0.49 12.90
C SER A 159 16.63 -0.17 11.63
N LEU A 160 16.23 0.25 10.42
CA LEU A 160 16.76 -0.29 9.17
C LEU A 160 17.59 0.70 8.35
N GLY A 161 17.38 2.00 8.55
CA GLY A 161 18.07 3.07 7.84
C GLY A 161 17.24 3.67 6.70
N ASN A 162 17.93 4.09 5.63
CA ASN A 162 17.34 4.89 4.57
C ASN A 162 17.21 4.10 3.26
N PHE A 163 16.07 4.25 2.61
CA PHE A 163 15.71 3.50 1.42
C PHE A 163 15.02 4.36 0.38
N LEU A 164 15.08 3.91 -0.86
CA LEU A 164 14.38 4.48 -1.99
C LEU A 164 13.57 3.40 -2.69
N GLU A 165 12.33 3.73 -3.06
CA GLU A 165 11.46 2.89 -3.88
C GLU A 165 11.00 3.68 -5.11
N LEU A 166 11.12 3.09 -6.29
CA LEU A 166 10.57 3.61 -7.53
C LEU A 166 9.39 2.73 -7.92
N GLU A 167 8.20 3.33 -8.05
CA GLU A 167 7.00 2.66 -8.57
C GLU A 167 6.64 3.32 -9.90
N VAL A 168 7.03 2.69 -11.02
CA VAL A 168 6.70 3.15 -12.36
C VAL A 168 5.35 2.57 -12.76
N VAL A 169 4.32 3.42 -12.84
CA VAL A 169 2.98 2.99 -13.25
C VAL A 169 2.92 2.92 -14.76
N LEU A 170 2.72 1.73 -15.33
CA LEU A 170 2.70 1.51 -16.78
C LEU A 170 1.35 1.88 -17.37
N THR A 171 1.37 2.53 -18.53
CA THR A 171 0.19 2.68 -19.38
C THR A 171 -0.13 1.35 -20.08
N ASP A 172 -1.33 1.27 -20.66
CA ASP A 172 -1.78 0.07 -21.37
C ASP A 172 -0.90 -0.34 -22.57
N SER A 173 -0.23 0.63 -23.17
CA SER A 173 0.68 0.43 -24.30
C SER A 173 2.11 0.11 -23.90
N GLN A 174 2.49 0.33 -22.63
CA GLN A 174 3.85 0.13 -22.16
C GLN A 174 4.11 -1.33 -21.76
N THR A 175 5.27 -1.81 -22.16
CA THR A 175 5.82 -3.11 -21.75
C THR A 175 6.51 -3.00 -20.40
N LEU A 176 6.89 -4.14 -19.81
CA LEU A 176 7.73 -4.15 -18.61
C LEU A 176 9.10 -3.53 -18.88
N GLY A 177 9.68 -3.78 -20.06
CA GLY A 177 10.97 -3.20 -20.45
C GLY A 177 10.94 -1.68 -20.56
N ASP A 178 9.81 -1.10 -20.98
CA ASP A 178 9.63 0.37 -20.97
C ASP A 178 9.66 0.91 -19.53
N GLY A 179 9.00 0.20 -18.60
CA GLY A 179 9.04 0.51 -17.19
C GLY A 179 10.44 0.42 -16.58
N ASP A 180 11.16 -0.65 -16.90
CA ASP A 180 12.54 -0.85 -16.46
C ASP A 180 13.45 0.27 -16.97
N ASN A 181 13.32 0.66 -18.25
CA ASN A 181 14.09 1.76 -18.81
C ASN A 181 13.83 3.10 -18.10
N ILE A 182 12.56 3.40 -17.79
CA ILE A 182 12.19 4.61 -17.01
C ILE A 182 12.81 4.55 -15.61
N ALA A 183 12.74 3.39 -14.97
CA ALA A 183 13.29 3.20 -13.62
C ALA A 183 14.81 3.35 -13.61
N GLN A 184 15.53 2.79 -14.60
CA GLN A 184 16.98 2.89 -14.72
C GLN A 184 17.46 4.32 -15.02
N ASP A 185 16.74 5.06 -15.86
CA ASP A 185 17.03 6.48 -16.11
C ASP A 185 16.90 7.30 -14.81
N LEU A 186 15.83 7.06 -14.03
CA LEU A 186 15.65 7.72 -12.73
C LEU A 186 16.71 7.30 -11.72
N MET A 187 17.07 6.02 -11.63
CA MET A 187 18.15 5.55 -10.76
C MET A 187 19.47 6.28 -11.06
N THR A 188 19.80 6.43 -12.35
CA THR A 188 21.01 7.12 -12.79
C THR A 188 21.01 8.58 -12.34
N LYS A 189 19.89 9.29 -12.53
CA LYS A 189 19.74 10.68 -12.10
C LYS A 189 19.88 10.81 -10.59
N LEU A 190 19.19 9.95 -9.85
CA LEU A 190 19.18 9.87 -8.38
C LEU A 190 20.51 9.39 -7.77
N GLY A 191 21.46 8.91 -8.59
CA GLY A 191 22.76 8.43 -8.15
C GLY A 191 22.73 7.04 -7.50
N ILE A 192 21.66 6.26 -7.71
CA ILE A 192 21.52 4.91 -7.16
C ILE A 192 22.32 3.92 -8.01
N GLN A 193 23.19 3.13 -7.35
CA GLN A 193 24.01 2.12 -8.03
C GLN A 193 23.31 0.75 -8.06
N PRO A 194 23.65 -0.14 -9.01
CA PRO A 194 23.13 -1.50 -9.03
C PRO A 194 23.36 -2.27 -7.72
N ASP A 195 24.50 -2.04 -7.05
CA ASP A 195 24.84 -2.67 -5.77
C ASP A 195 23.97 -2.19 -4.59
N ASP A 196 23.22 -1.08 -4.78
CA ASP A 196 22.28 -0.58 -3.78
C ASP A 196 20.93 -1.29 -3.84
N LEU A 197 20.65 -1.98 -4.95
CA LEU A 197 19.39 -2.67 -5.18
C LEU A 197 19.17 -3.78 -4.16
N MET A 198 17.91 -3.93 -3.76
CA MET A 198 17.53 -4.97 -2.82
C MET A 198 16.17 -5.58 -3.14
N THR A 199 16.03 -6.82 -2.69
CA THR A 199 14.82 -7.62 -2.81
C THR A 199 14.21 -7.87 -1.43
N GLY A 200 12.88 -7.94 -1.36
CA GLY A 200 12.14 -8.25 -0.13
C GLY A 200 11.43 -7.04 0.48
N ALA A 201 10.62 -7.29 1.53
CA ALA A 201 9.94 -6.24 2.27
C ALA A 201 10.73 -5.85 3.54
N TYR A 202 10.50 -4.64 4.08
CA TYR A 202 11.16 -4.19 5.32
C TYR A 202 10.95 -5.16 6.50
N MET A 203 9.78 -5.80 6.59
CA MET A 203 9.51 -6.82 7.62
C MET A 203 10.43 -8.02 7.53
N ASP A 204 10.79 -8.46 6.32
CA ASP A 204 11.68 -9.61 6.14
C ASP A 204 13.10 -9.25 6.56
N LEU A 205 13.53 -8.00 6.30
CA LEU A 205 14.82 -7.47 6.75
C LEU A 205 14.91 -7.37 8.28
N LEU A 206 13.84 -6.91 8.95
CA LEU A 206 13.78 -6.85 10.42
C LEU A 206 13.84 -8.25 11.03
N GLN A 207 13.11 -9.22 10.45
CA GLN A 207 13.14 -10.59 10.95
C GLN A 207 14.51 -11.25 10.74
N GLY A 208 15.20 -10.95 9.63
CA GLY A 208 16.57 -11.43 9.38
C GLY A 208 17.63 -10.87 10.34
N GLN A 209 17.41 -9.68 10.94
CA GLN A 209 18.31 -9.13 11.97
C GLN A 209 18.19 -9.86 13.32
N HIS A 210 17.05 -10.53 13.58
CA HIS A 210 16.81 -11.28 14.82
C HIS A 210 17.18 -12.77 14.72
N THR A 211 17.59 -13.27 13.55
CA THR A 211 18.01 -14.67 13.33
C THR A 211 19.52 -14.85 13.24
N GLY A 212 20.31 -14.00 13.91
CA GLY A 212 21.72 -14.31 14.19
C GLY A 212 21.79 -15.37 15.31
N PRO A 213 22.70 -16.37 15.25
CA PRO A 213 22.77 -17.38 16.29
C PRO A 213 23.12 -16.71 17.62
N SER A 214 22.22 -16.83 18.61
CA SER A 214 22.59 -16.56 20.00
C SER A 214 23.56 -17.65 20.43
N SER A 215 24.87 -17.40 20.27
CA SER A 215 25.87 -18.18 20.96
C SER A 215 25.80 -17.83 22.44
N LEU A 216 24.89 -18.47 23.16
CA LEU A 216 25.03 -18.65 24.60
C LEU A 216 26.34 -19.44 24.81
N PRO A 217 27.28 -18.98 25.66
CA PRO A 217 28.44 -19.78 26.00
C PRO A 217 27.97 -21.04 26.72
N THR A 218 28.22 -22.19 26.10
CA THR A 218 28.05 -23.50 26.70
C THR A 218 29.10 -23.68 27.79
N ASP A 219 28.62 -23.97 28.99
CA ASP A 219 29.26 -24.67 30.10
C ASP A 219 30.69 -24.27 30.51
N CYS A 220 30.74 -23.57 31.65
CA CYS A 220 31.94 -23.44 32.47
C CYS A 220 32.25 -24.80 33.11
N GLU A 221 33.30 -25.46 32.62
CA GLU A 221 33.88 -26.66 33.24
C GLU A 221 34.28 -26.37 34.69
N LEU A 222 33.56 -26.97 35.64
CA LEU A 222 34.02 -27.13 37.02
C LEU A 222 35.06 -28.25 37.04
N VAL A 223 36.33 -27.88 36.85
CA VAL A 223 37.47 -28.69 37.28
C VAL A 223 37.47 -28.70 38.81
N GLN A 224 36.98 -29.78 39.42
CA GLN A 224 37.29 -30.09 40.80
C GLN A 224 38.68 -30.72 40.83
N THR A 225 39.68 -29.91 41.19
CA THR A 225 40.99 -30.38 41.64
C THR A 225 40.80 -31.12 42.97
N VAL A 226 41.20 -32.38 42.96
CA VAL A 226 41.36 -33.23 44.14
C VAL A 226 42.72 -32.89 44.74
N ASP A 227 42.77 -32.44 45.99
CA ASP A 227 44.02 -32.34 46.77
C ASP A 227 43.78 -32.86 48.21
N ASN A 228 44.55 -33.89 48.55
CA ASN A 228 44.83 -34.54 49.85
C ASN A 228 43.70 -35.16 50.69
#